data_AF-A0A958YCF2-F1
#
_entry.id   AF-A0A958YCF2-F1
#
_cell.length_a   1.000
_cell.length_b   1.000
_cell.length_c   1.000
_cell.angle_alpha   90.00
_cell.angle_beta   90.00
_cell.angle_gamma   90.00
#
_symmetry.space_group_name_H-M   'P 1'
#
loop_
_entity.id
_entity.type
_entity.pdbx_description
1 polymer ?
#
loop_
_entity_poly.entity_id
_entity_poly.type
_entity_poly.pdbx_seq_one_letter_code
_entity_poly.pdbx_strand_id
1 'polypeptide(L)'
;MNTKTIPYVPYKVKDLSLADWGRKEIELAEAEMPGLMSLREEYKDSQPLKGARIAGCLHMTIQTAVLIETLKALGAEVTWSSCNIFSTQDHAAAAIAAAGIPVYAWKGMNA
;
A
#
# COMPACT_ATOMS: atom_id res chain seq x y z
N MET A 1 -14.28 -32.69 -14.25
CA MET A 1 -14.05 -31.22 -14.23
C MET A 1 -12.58 -31.00 -13.98
N ASN A 2 -11.86 -30.37 -14.91
CA ASN A 2 -10.42 -30.11 -14.73
C ASN A 2 -10.29 -28.78 -13.98
N THR A 3 -9.99 -28.83 -12.68
CA THR A 3 -9.72 -27.65 -11.88
C THR A 3 -8.34 -27.11 -12.24
N LYS A 4 -8.29 -26.03 -13.03
CA LYS A 4 -7.06 -25.25 -13.22
C LYS A 4 -6.73 -24.53 -11.92
N THR A 5 -5.69 -24.98 -11.23
CA THR A 5 -5.09 -24.27 -10.09
C THR A 5 -4.25 -23.11 -10.63
N ILE A 6 -4.70 -21.88 -10.41
CA ILE A 6 -3.95 -20.67 -10.76
C ILE A 6 -3.07 -20.29 -9.56
N PRO A 7 -1.75 -20.10 -9.74
CA PRO A 7 -0.87 -19.65 -8.66
C PRO A 7 -1.35 -18.29 -8.12
N TYR A 8 -1.36 -18.14 -6.79
CA TYR A 8 -1.67 -16.86 -6.16
C TYR A 8 -0.58 -15.84 -6.49
N VAL A 9 -0.99 -14.67 -7.02
CA VAL A 9 -0.10 -13.55 -7.28
C VAL A 9 -0.20 -12.60 -6.08
N PRO A 10 0.86 -12.42 -5.27
CA PRO A 10 0.78 -11.63 -4.04
C PRO A 10 0.66 -10.12 -4.26
N TYR A 11 1.24 -9.61 -5.35
CA TYR A 11 1.16 -8.21 -5.79
C TYR A 11 1.46 -8.11 -7.29
N LYS A 12 1.08 -7.00 -7.92
CA LYS A 12 1.45 -6.67 -9.30
C LYS A 12 1.75 -5.18 -9.41
N VAL A 13 3.04 -4.87 -9.54
CA VAL A 13 3.57 -3.51 -9.71
C VAL A 13 4.43 -3.46 -10.96
N LYS A 14 4.80 -2.24 -11.40
CA LYS A 14 5.60 -2.05 -12.62
C LYS A 14 7.02 -2.59 -12.49
N ASP A 15 7.71 -2.20 -11.42
CA ASP A 15 9.11 -2.49 -11.19
C ASP A 15 9.40 -2.48 -9.68
N LEU A 16 9.77 -3.63 -9.13
CA LEU A 16 10.05 -3.77 -7.70
C LEU A 16 11.40 -3.14 -7.31
N SER A 17 12.32 -2.93 -8.26
CA SER A 17 13.63 -2.32 -7.99
C SER A 17 13.54 -0.87 -7.50
N LEU A 18 12.37 -0.24 -7.69
CA LEU A 18 12.09 1.13 -7.23
C LEU A 18 11.73 1.21 -5.73
N ALA A 19 11.65 0.08 -5.02
CA ALA A 19 11.20 0.03 -3.64
C ALA A 19 12.05 0.89 -2.69
N ASP A 20 13.37 0.87 -2.83
CA ASP A 20 14.27 1.65 -1.97
C ASP A 20 14.09 3.16 -2.15
N TRP A 21 13.83 3.61 -3.39
CA TRP A 21 13.48 5.00 -3.66
C TRP A 21 12.13 5.35 -3.05
N GLY A 22 11.12 4.51 -3.25
CA GLY A 22 9.80 4.71 -2.66
C GLY A 22 9.84 4.77 -1.14
N ARG A 23 10.66 3.93 -0.48
CA ARG A 23 10.85 3.96 0.97
C ARG A 23 11.38 5.30 1.46
N LYS A 24 12.42 5.84 0.80
CA LYS A 24 12.98 7.16 1.14
C LYS A 24 11.95 8.29 1.01
N GLU A 25 11.13 8.25 -0.04
CA GLU A 25 10.07 9.26 -0.21
C GLU A 25 8.93 9.10 0.80
N ILE A 26 8.59 7.86 1.20
CA ILE A 26 7.63 7.59 2.28
C ILE A 26 8.14 8.17 3.60
N GLU A 27 9.40 7.93 3.97
CA GLU A 27 10.02 8.48 5.19
C GLU A 27 9.97 10.02 5.20
N LEU A 28 10.23 10.66 4.06
CA LEU A 28 10.08 12.12 3.93
C LEU A 28 8.61 12.57 4.07
N ALA A 29 7.67 11.82 3.48
CA ALA A 29 6.25 12.16 3.56
C ALA A 29 5.66 11.98 4.96
N GLU A 30 6.18 11.05 5.76
CA GLU A 30 5.75 10.90 7.16
C GLU A 30 5.97 12.18 7.98
N ALA A 31 7.08 12.89 7.73
CA ALA A 31 7.35 14.18 8.37
C ALA A 31 6.33 15.27 8.00
N GLU A 32 5.76 15.21 6.80
CA GLU A 32 4.75 16.14 6.27
C GLU A 32 3.31 15.69 6.53
N MET A 33 3.11 14.55 7.20
CA MET A 33 1.78 13.97 7.50
C MET A 33 1.56 13.77 9.00
N PRO A 34 1.70 14.82 9.84
CA PRO A 34 1.68 14.68 11.30
C PRO A 34 0.36 14.11 11.83
N GLY A 35 -0.77 14.37 11.16
CA GLY A 35 -2.07 13.81 11.57
C GLY A 35 -2.09 12.27 11.54
N LEU A 36 -1.54 11.66 10.49
CA LEU A 36 -1.46 10.20 10.42
C LEU A 36 -0.44 9.65 11.42
N MET A 37 0.68 10.34 11.63
CA MET A 37 1.71 9.88 12.57
C MET A 37 1.21 9.93 14.02
N SER A 38 0.47 10.98 14.39
CA SER A 38 -0.19 11.07 15.69
C SER A 38 -1.20 9.94 15.90
N LEU A 39 -2.01 9.60 14.88
CA LEU A 39 -2.96 8.48 14.98
C LEU A 39 -2.24 7.13 15.15
N ARG A 40 -1.12 6.92 14.46
CA ARG A 40 -0.30 5.72 14.66
C ARG A 40 0.18 5.63 16.10
N GLU A 41 0.74 6.72 16.63
CA GLU A 41 1.29 6.75 17.99
C GLU A 41 0.21 6.56 19.06
N GLU A 42 -0.94 7.22 18.91
CA GLU A 42 -2.04 7.15 19.88
C GLU A 42 -2.70 5.77 19.93
N TYR A 43 -2.85 5.09 18.79
CA TYR A 43 -3.63 3.86 18.68
C TYR A 43 -2.81 2.58 18.45
N LYS A 44 -1.47 2.64 18.40
CA LYS A 44 -0.63 1.45 18.19
C LYS A 44 -0.85 0.34 19.22
N ASP A 45 -1.11 0.66 20.48
CA ASP A 45 -1.24 -0.37 21.52
C ASP A 45 -2.65 -0.95 21.59
N SER A 46 -3.67 -0.14 21.27
CA SER A 46 -5.07 -0.58 21.28
C SER A 46 -5.44 -1.39 20.04
N GLN A 47 -4.65 -1.31 18.96
CA GLN A 47 -4.84 -2.04 17.70
C GLN A 47 -6.31 -2.04 17.23
N PRO A 48 -6.93 -0.85 17.04
CA PRO A 48 -8.37 -0.74 16.85
C PRO A 48 -8.87 -1.38 15.55
N LEU A 49 -7.98 -1.63 14.58
CA LEU A 49 -8.31 -2.27 13.31
C LEU A 49 -7.95 -3.76 13.30
N LYS A 50 -7.56 -4.35 14.44
CA LYS A 50 -7.24 -5.78 14.52
C LYS A 50 -8.40 -6.64 14.01
N GLY A 51 -8.12 -7.47 13.02
CA GLY A 51 -9.10 -8.35 12.37
C GLY A 51 -9.91 -7.68 11.26
N ALA A 52 -9.74 -6.38 11.03
CA ALA A 52 -10.32 -5.70 9.88
C ALA A 52 -9.57 -6.10 8.60
N ARG A 53 -10.32 -6.31 7.52
CA ARG A 53 -9.79 -6.61 6.19
C ARG A 53 -10.24 -5.51 5.23
N ILE A 54 -9.30 -4.66 4.81
CA ILE A 54 -9.56 -3.43 4.08
C ILE A 54 -9.08 -3.56 2.64
N ALA A 55 -10.00 -3.45 1.70
CA ALA A 55 -9.69 -3.27 0.27
C ALA A 55 -9.78 -1.78 -0.08
N GLY A 56 -8.65 -1.17 -0.44
CA GLY A 56 -8.58 0.24 -0.81
C GLY A 56 -8.44 0.47 -2.32
N CYS A 57 -9.09 1.53 -2.80
CA CYS A 57 -9.04 1.97 -4.19
C CYS A 57 -8.93 3.51 -4.22
N LEU A 58 -7.73 4.01 -3.90
CA LEU A 58 -7.36 5.43 -3.99
C LEU A 58 -6.16 5.57 -4.93
N HIS A 59 -5.72 6.79 -5.26
CA HIS A 59 -4.48 6.96 -6.02
C HIS A 59 -3.31 6.29 -5.28
N MET A 60 -2.51 5.49 -5.98
CA MET A 60 -1.38 4.77 -5.36
C MET A 60 -0.14 5.67 -5.38
N THR A 61 -0.14 6.66 -4.49
CA THR A 61 0.92 7.65 -4.32
C THR A 61 1.71 7.41 -3.04
N ILE A 62 2.77 8.20 -2.82
CA ILE A 62 3.53 8.22 -1.56
C ILE A 62 2.64 8.53 -0.35
N GLN A 63 1.73 9.50 -0.46
CA GLN A 63 0.84 9.87 0.64
C GLN A 63 -0.12 8.72 0.98
N THR A 64 -0.63 8.01 -0.03
CA THR A 64 -1.45 6.83 0.18
C THR A 64 -0.64 5.67 0.78
N ALA A 65 0.66 5.55 0.47
CA ALA A 65 1.52 4.57 1.12
C ALA A 65 1.61 4.83 2.65
N VAL A 66 1.74 6.08 3.08
CA VAL A 66 1.69 6.45 4.51
C VAL A 66 0.33 6.08 5.12
N LEU A 67 -0.79 6.31 4.42
CA LEU A 67 -2.10 5.87 4.87
C LEU A 67 -2.19 4.34 5.02
N ILE A 68 -1.75 3.57 4.03
CA ILE A 68 -1.75 2.10 4.02
C ILE A 68 -0.95 1.56 5.22
N GLU A 69 0.26 2.09 5.44
CA GLU A 69 1.11 1.68 6.55
C GLU A 69 0.51 2.10 7.90
N THR A 70 -0.26 3.19 7.95
CA THR A 70 -1.03 3.56 9.16
C THR A 70 -2.10 2.52 9.46
N LEU A 71 -2.92 2.14 8.47
CA LEU A 71 -3.95 1.12 8.65
C LEU A 71 -3.36 -0.21 9.11
N LYS A 72 -2.23 -0.63 8.51
CA LYS A 72 -1.51 -1.85 8.91
C LYS A 72 -0.93 -1.74 10.31
N ALA A 73 -0.31 -0.60 10.67
CA ALA A 73 0.22 -0.36 12.00
C ALA A 73 -0.87 -0.41 13.09
N LEU A 74 -2.11 -0.05 12.75
CA LEU A 74 -3.27 -0.11 13.65
C LEU A 74 -3.99 -1.48 13.65
N GLY A 75 -3.44 -2.48 12.95
CA GLY A 75 -3.86 -3.88 13.04
C GLY A 75 -4.65 -4.42 11.84
N ALA A 76 -4.87 -3.63 10.78
CA ALA A 76 -5.63 -4.08 9.62
C ALA A 76 -4.82 -4.99 8.68
N GLU A 77 -5.51 -5.93 8.05
CA GLU A 77 -5.04 -6.56 6.81
C GLU A 77 -5.48 -5.69 5.63
N VAL A 78 -4.53 -5.29 4.77
CA VAL A 78 -4.79 -4.32 3.71
C VAL A 78 -4.46 -4.92 2.34
N THR A 79 -5.33 -4.69 1.36
CA THR A 79 -5.05 -4.93 -0.07
C THR A 79 -5.42 -3.67 -0.85
N TRP A 80 -4.60 -3.28 -1.83
CA TRP A 80 -4.76 -1.99 -2.49
C TRP A 80 -4.71 -2.06 -4.01
N SER A 81 -5.51 -1.22 -4.65
CA SER A 81 -5.43 -0.90 -6.08
C SER A 81 -5.48 0.61 -6.30
N SER A 82 -5.13 1.04 -7.51
CA SER A 82 -5.29 2.45 -7.88
C SER A 82 -6.64 2.71 -8.54
N CYS A 83 -7.31 3.81 -8.17
CA CYS A 83 -8.57 4.24 -8.79
C CYS A 83 -8.39 5.01 -10.12
N ASN A 84 -7.15 5.28 -10.55
CA ASN A 84 -6.89 5.96 -11.81
C ASN A 84 -5.61 5.43 -12.49
N ILE A 85 -5.75 5.11 -13.78
CA ILE A 85 -4.73 4.46 -14.60
C ILE A 85 -3.40 5.22 -14.72
N PHE A 86 -3.36 6.53 -14.45
CA PHE A 86 -2.15 7.36 -14.54
C PHE A 86 -1.64 7.89 -13.20
N SER A 87 -2.41 7.69 -12.12
CA SER A 87 -2.13 8.30 -10.82
C SER A 87 -1.10 7.54 -9.98
N THR A 88 -0.81 6.29 -10.33
CA THR A 88 0.16 5.49 -9.57
C THR A 88 1.55 6.10 -9.67
N GLN A 89 2.19 6.31 -8.53
CA GLN A 89 3.64 6.50 -8.45
C GLN A 89 4.27 5.12 -8.29
N ASP A 90 4.97 4.66 -9.33
CA ASP A 90 5.43 3.26 -9.40
C ASP A 90 6.39 2.89 -8.25
N HIS A 91 7.21 3.83 -7.78
CA HIS A 91 8.09 3.62 -6.63
C HIS A 91 7.31 3.48 -5.31
N ALA A 92 6.18 4.18 -5.15
CA ALA A 92 5.32 4.06 -3.96
C ALA A 92 4.66 2.67 -3.93
N ALA A 93 4.13 2.23 -5.08
CA ALA A 93 3.59 0.89 -5.24
C ALA A 93 4.65 -0.19 -4.97
N ALA A 94 5.88 -0.02 -5.48
CA ALA A 94 6.99 -0.94 -5.24
C ALA A 94 7.36 -1.03 -3.76
N ALA A 95 7.42 0.10 -3.04
CA ALA A 95 7.74 0.12 -1.61
C ALA A 95 6.68 -0.58 -0.75
N ILE A 96 5.40 -0.40 -1.08
CA ILE A 96 4.28 -1.10 -0.41
C ILE A 96 4.31 -2.60 -0.71
N ALA A 97 4.56 -2.99 -1.97
CA ALA A 97 4.73 -4.40 -2.34
C ALA A 97 5.90 -5.06 -1.59
N ALA A 98 7.05 -4.40 -1.54
CA ALA A 98 8.24 -4.89 -0.84
C ALA A 98 8.04 -5.01 0.68
N ALA A 99 7.16 -4.17 1.27
CA ALA A 99 6.72 -4.29 2.67
C ALA A 99 5.73 -5.45 2.92
N GLY A 100 5.51 -6.31 1.91
CA GLY A 100 4.65 -7.48 1.98
C GLY A 100 3.16 -7.13 2.02
N ILE A 101 2.77 -5.95 1.50
CA ILE A 101 1.36 -5.53 1.41
C ILE A 101 0.87 -5.76 -0.02
N PRO A 102 -0.21 -6.53 -0.23
CA PRO A 102 -0.77 -6.75 -1.56
C PRO A 102 -1.19 -5.45 -2.24
N VAL A 103 -0.53 -5.12 -3.34
CA VAL A 103 -0.83 -3.94 -4.17
C VAL A 103 -0.83 -4.30 -5.64
N TYR A 104 -1.86 -3.86 -6.36
CA TYR A 104 -2.10 -4.14 -7.77
C TYR A 104 -2.31 -2.82 -8.50
N ALA A 105 -1.19 -2.13 -8.78
CA ALA A 105 -1.20 -0.79 -9.32
C ALA A 105 0.10 -0.51 -10.08
N TRP A 106 -0.02 0.09 -11.26
CA TRP A 106 1.09 0.67 -12.01
C TRP A 106 0.61 1.83 -12.87
N LYS A 107 1.50 2.76 -13.18
CA LYS A 107 1.18 3.88 -14.08
C LYS A 107 1.05 3.40 -15.52
N GLY A 108 -0.01 3.83 -16.19
CA GLY A 108 -0.35 3.41 -17.55
C GLY A 108 -1.04 2.04 -17.60
N MET A 109 -1.92 1.75 -16.64
CA MET A 109 -2.77 0.55 -16.70
C MET A 109 -3.71 0.61 -17.90
N ASN A 110 -3.83 -0.51 -18.61
CA ASN A 110 -4.83 -0.69 -19.66
C ASN A 110 -6.15 -1.11 -19.02
N ALA A 111 -7.26 -0.60 -19.55
CA ALA A 111 -8.60 -1.08 -19.22
C ALA A 111 -8.87 -2.44 -19.89
#